data_AF-A0A8B6EAT2-F1
#
_entry.id   AF-A0A8B6EAT2-F1
#
_cell.length_a   1.000
_cell.length_b   1.000
_cell.length_c   1.000
_cell.angle_alpha   90.00
_cell.angle_beta   90.00
_cell.angle_gamma   90.00
#
_symmetry.space_group_name_H-M   'P 1'
#
loop_
_entity.id
_entity.type
_entity.pdbx_description
1 polymer ?
#
loop_
_entity_poly.entity_id
_entity_poly.type
_entity_poly.pdbx_seq_one_letter_code
_entity_poly.pdbx_strand_id
1 'polypeptide(L)'
;MAYDWVVSNCSNSQFVFFVDDDYFVTIPNLIKFSRENIQSGRDVMFGHKQCNSDPVRSKASKYRKWYISEREYQPLTLPPFLSGGSVLTHFNVVRKLRIAFPYMKPIFLDDVYVSLVAQKLGVHILHNERFVNSDLRRMNFNFIISCHNYNSTEYLYEAWLTFKTPNPFERLFNSVIGNPRRDLCSTS
;
A
#
# COMPACT_ATOMS: atom_id res chain seq x y z
N MET A 1 -1.13 9.99 16.95
CA MET A 1 -1.35 8.95 15.92
C MET A 1 0.00 8.38 15.45
N ALA A 2 0.02 7.29 14.66
CA ALA A 2 1.27 6.68 14.16
C ALA A 2 2.23 7.69 13.51
N TYR A 3 1.69 8.62 12.71
CA TYR A 3 2.45 9.70 12.07
C TYR A 3 3.15 10.63 13.07
N ASP A 4 2.51 10.98 14.19
CA ASP A 4 3.13 11.80 15.24
C ASP A 4 4.32 11.07 15.88
N TRP A 5 4.12 9.78 16.17
CA TRP A 5 5.14 8.96 16.80
C TRP A 5 6.35 8.80 15.88
N VAL A 6 6.13 8.48 14.61
CA VAL A 6 7.20 8.34 13.60
C VAL A 6 7.99 9.63 13.45
N VAL A 7 7.31 10.78 13.34
CA VAL A 7 8.03 12.06 13.21
C VAL A 7 8.84 12.41 14.46
N SER A 8 8.34 12.02 15.64
CA SER A 8 9.00 12.35 16.92
C SER A 8 10.15 11.39 17.25
N ASN A 9 10.12 10.15 16.75
CA ASN A 9 11.05 9.10 17.17
C ASN A 9 11.94 8.55 16.03
N CYS A 10 11.66 8.87 14.77
CA CYS A 10 12.36 8.31 13.61
C CYS A 10 12.92 9.38 12.67
N SER A 11 13.48 10.48 13.21
CA SER A 11 13.95 11.64 12.43
C SER A 11 15.02 11.34 11.39
N ASN A 12 15.77 10.24 11.57
CA ASN A 12 16.86 9.82 10.67
C ASN A 12 16.41 8.83 9.59
N SER A 13 15.14 8.40 9.61
CA SER A 13 14.61 7.48 8.60
C SER A 13 14.42 8.18 7.26
N GLN A 14 14.77 7.48 6.17
CA GLN A 14 14.53 7.98 4.80
C GLN A 14 13.14 7.57 4.29
N PHE A 15 12.71 6.36 4.67
CA PHE A 15 11.44 5.76 4.31
C PHE A 15 10.70 5.30 5.55
N VAL A 16 9.38 5.23 5.42
CA VAL A 16 8.46 4.66 6.41
C VAL A 16 7.54 3.74 5.64
N PHE A 17 7.39 2.51 6.14
CA PHE A 17 6.49 1.52 5.58
C PHE A 17 5.38 1.28 6.59
N PHE A 18 4.15 1.63 6.21
CA PHE A 18 2.93 1.33 6.96
C PHE A 18 2.34 0.03 6.43
N VAL A 19 1.97 -0.87 7.32
CA VAL A 19 1.44 -2.19 6.95
C VAL A 19 0.51 -2.71 8.04
N ASP A 20 -0.57 -3.38 7.63
CA ASP A 20 -1.50 -4.07 8.53
C ASP A 20 -0.90 -5.41 9.01
N ASP A 21 -1.50 -5.99 10.05
CA ASP A 21 -1.01 -7.22 10.69
C ASP A 21 -1.38 -8.50 9.93
N ASP A 22 -2.21 -8.41 8.88
CA ASP A 22 -2.62 -9.50 8.00
C ASP A 22 -1.89 -9.51 6.63
N TYR A 23 -0.68 -8.92 6.58
CA TYR A 23 0.18 -8.89 5.40
C TYR A 23 1.46 -9.70 5.58
N PHE A 24 1.83 -10.47 4.55
CA PHE A 24 3.19 -10.98 4.38
C PHE A 24 4.04 -9.93 3.67
N VAL A 25 5.27 -9.71 4.15
CA VAL A 25 6.19 -8.71 3.61
C VAL A 25 7.55 -9.34 3.26
N THR A 26 7.95 -9.25 1.99
CA THR A 26 9.27 -9.66 1.54
C THR A 26 10.28 -8.54 1.80
N ILE A 27 10.89 -8.56 3.00
CA ILE A 27 11.83 -7.52 3.44
C ILE A 27 12.98 -7.24 2.45
N PRO A 28 13.64 -8.24 1.83
CA PRO A 28 14.69 -7.96 0.84
C PRO A 28 14.20 -7.15 -0.37
N ASN A 29 12.99 -7.45 -0.85
CA ASN A 29 12.37 -6.74 -1.97
C ASN A 29 11.97 -5.32 -1.57
N LEU A 30 11.42 -5.14 -0.36
CA LEU A 30 11.10 -3.82 0.19
C LEU A 30 12.36 -2.93 0.28
N ILE A 31 13.46 -3.46 0.81
CA ILE A 31 14.73 -2.73 0.93
C ILE A 31 15.28 -2.37 -0.46
N LYS A 32 15.30 -3.34 -1.38
CA LYS A 32 15.77 -3.11 -2.76
C LYS A 32 14.94 -2.02 -3.43
N PHE A 33 13.62 -2.12 -3.37
CA PHE A 33 12.70 -1.13 -3.93
C PHE A 33 12.87 0.26 -3.31
N SER A 34 13.03 0.34 -1.99
CA SER A 34 13.28 1.61 -1.30
C SER A 34 14.57 2.26 -1.79
N ARG A 35 15.65 1.49 -1.95
CA ARG A 35 16.95 1.98 -2.46
C ARG A 35 16.86 2.49 -3.90
N GLU A 36 16.16 1.76 -4.76
CA GLU A 36 15.93 2.15 -6.16
C GLU A 36 15.15 3.46 -6.27
N ASN A 37 14.30 3.78 -5.28
CA ASN A 37 13.44 4.97 -5.28
C ASN A 37 13.93 6.11 -4.39
N ILE A 38 15.17 6.07 -3.87
CA ILE A 38 15.73 7.16 -3.04
C ILE A 38 15.64 8.52 -3.75
N GLN A 39 15.85 8.53 -5.08
CA GLN A 39 15.88 9.74 -5.91
C GLN A 39 14.54 10.04 -6.62
N SER A 40 13.47 9.30 -6.33
CA SER A 40 12.16 9.46 -6.99
C SER A 40 11.42 10.77 -6.67
N GLY A 41 12.06 11.69 -5.96
CA GLY A 41 11.46 12.89 -5.37
C GLY A 41 10.95 12.60 -3.96
N ARG A 42 11.15 13.54 -3.02
CA ARG A 42 10.79 13.35 -1.60
C ARG A 42 9.28 13.42 -1.30
N ASP A 43 8.46 13.51 -2.34
CA ASP A 43 7.01 13.74 -2.28
C ASP A 43 6.25 12.63 -3.01
N VAL A 44 6.58 11.39 -2.69
CA VAL A 44 6.00 10.19 -3.31
C VAL A 44 5.60 9.15 -2.26
N MET A 45 4.47 8.50 -2.51
CA MET A 45 3.98 7.32 -1.81
C MET A 45 3.73 6.19 -2.81
N PHE A 46 4.08 4.96 -2.43
CA PHE A 46 3.90 3.75 -3.24
C PHE A 46 2.99 2.78 -2.53
N GLY A 47 2.13 2.12 -3.29
CA GLY A 47 1.26 1.07 -2.76
C GLY A 47 0.33 0.51 -3.82
N HIS A 48 -0.68 -0.23 -3.38
CA HIS A 48 -1.74 -0.69 -4.26
C HIS A 48 -2.75 0.45 -4.52
N LYS A 49 -2.56 1.20 -5.60
CA LYS A 49 -3.48 2.29 -5.97
C LYS A 49 -4.81 1.76 -6.49
N GLN A 50 -5.89 2.21 -5.87
CA GLN A 50 -7.27 2.03 -6.32
C GLN A 50 -7.76 3.32 -7.03
N CYS A 51 -8.47 3.13 -8.12
CA CYS A 51 -9.05 4.19 -8.95
C CYS A 51 -10.51 3.85 -9.24
N ASN A 52 -11.32 4.88 -9.51
CA ASN A 52 -12.73 4.72 -9.91
C ASN A 52 -13.55 3.87 -8.92
N SER A 53 -13.27 4.00 -7.62
CA SER A 53 -13.98 3.27 -6.58
C SER A 53 -15.19 4.06 -6.10
N ASP A 54 -16.34 3.39 -6.00
CA ASP A 54 -17.56 4.02 -5.51
C ASP A 54 -17.63 3.92 -3.97
N PRO A 55 -18.09 4.97 -3.27
CA PRO A 55 -18.32 4.90 -1.84
C PRO A 55 -19.42 3.88 -1.51
N VAL A 56 -19.24 3.09 -0.45
CA VAL A 56 -20.24 2.09 -0.06
C VAL A 56 -21.47 2.78 0.54
N ARG A 57 -22.59 2.76 -0.19
CA ARG A 57 -23.87 3.38 0.23
C ARG A 57 -24.90 2.40 0.81
N SER A 58 -24.58 1.12 0.92
CA SER A 58 -25.48 0.10 1.46
C SER A 58 -24.90 -0.61 2.68
N LYS A 59 -25.63 -0.52 3.81
CA LYS A 59 -25.33 -1.25 5.05
C LYS A 59 -25.65 -2.75 4.98
N ALA A 60 -26.38 -3.19 3.96
CA ALA A 60 -26.74 -4.59 3.75
C ALA A 60 -25.65 -5.39 3.01
N SER A 61 -24.61 -4.73 2.48
CA SER A 61 -23.55 -5.39 1.73
C SER A 61 -22.48 -6.01 2.64
N LYS A 62 -21.71 -6.98 2.11
CA LYS A 62 -20.49 -7.48 2.78
C LYS A 62 -19.43 -6.39 3.03
N TYR A 63 -19.57 -5.25 2.36
CA TYR A 63 -18.69 -4.08 2.46
C TYR A 63 -19.17 -3.05 3.50
N ARG A 64 -20.18 -3.36 4.33
CA ARG A 64 -20.80 -2.42 5.30
C ARG A 64 -19.83 -1.73 6.26
N LYS A 65 -18.67 -2.33 6.54
CA LYS A 65 -17.64 -1.72 7.41
C LYS A 65 -17.02 -0.44 6.81
N TRP A 66 -17.15 -0.27 5.49
CA TRP A 66 -16.71 0.91 4.75
C TRP A 66 -17.88 1.82 4.34
N TYR A 67 -19.06 1.65 4.94
CA TYR A 67 -20.24 2.46 4.63
C TYR A 67 -19.98 3.93 4.94
N ILE A 68 -20.30 4.81 3.99
CA ILE A 68 -20.25 6.26 4.16
C ILE A 68 -21.51 6.90 3.58
N SER A 69 -22.17 7.76 4.36
CA SER A 69 -23.42 8.39 3.93
C SER A 69 -23.19 9.54 2.94
N GLU A 70 -24.19 9.87 2.11
CA GLU A 70 -24.11 11.01 1.18
C GLU A 70 -23.92 12.35 1.92
N ARG A 71 -24.48 12.45 3.12
CA ARG A 71 -24.30 13.62 3.99
C ARG A 71 -22.84 13.79 4.42
N GLU A 72 -22.13 12.70 4.65
CA GLU A 72 -20.73 12.72 5.07
C GLU A 72 -19.78 12.93 3.90
N TYR A 73 -20.06 12.27 2.77
CA TYR A 73 -19.30 12.37 1.53
C TYR A 73 -20.26 12.43 0.36
N GLN A 74 -20.42 13.61 -0.24
CA GLN A 74 -21.35 13.85 -1.34
C GLN A 74 -20.90 13.30 -2.70
N PRO A 75 -19.59 13.32 -3.07
CA PRO A 75 -19.19 12.84 -4.39
C PRO A 75 -19.57 11.37 -4.63
N LEU A 76 -19.88 11.05 -5.88
CA LEU A 76 -20.27 9.70 -6.30
C LEU A 76 -19.08 8.75 -6.41
N THR A 77 -17.87 9.27 -6.51
CA THR A 77 -16.64 8.49 -6.67
C THR A 77 -15.61 8.94 -5.63
N LEU A 78 -14.88 7.99 -5.06
CA LEU A 78 -13.74 8.25 -4.19
C LEU A 78 -12.56 8.78 -5.02
N PRO A 79 -11.75 9.72 -4.50
CA PRO A 79 -10.51 10.09 -5.16
C PRO A 79 -9.60 8.85 -5.27
N PRO A 80 -8.64 8.82 -6.21
CA PRO A 80 -7.63 7.76 -6.23
C PRO A 80 -6.93 7.67 -4.87
N PHE A 81 -6.70 6.46 -4.38
CA PHE A 81 -6.11 6.22 -3.06
C PHE A 81 -5.24 4.97 -3.06
N LEU A 82 -4.26 4.90 -2.15
CA LEU A 82 -3.53 3.67 -1.89
C LEU A 82 -4.31 2.84 -0.88
N SER A 83 -4.54 1.55 -1.15
CA SER A 83 -5.13 0.64 -0.17
C SER A 83 -4.31 0.65 1.12
N GLY A 84 -4.97 0.88 2.25
CA GLY A 84 -4.31 1.18 3.53
C GLY A 84 -3.38 0.09 4.05
N GLY A 85 -3.57 -1.16 3.62
CA GLY A 85 -2.87 -2.29 4.24
C GLY A 85 -1.39 -2.42 3.92
N SER A 86 -0.86 -1.79 2.86
CA SER A 86 0.59 -1.65 2.69
C SER A 86 0.99 -0.45 1.85
N VAL A 87 1.72 0.48 2.46
CA VAL A 87 2.14 1.75 1.85
C VAL A 87 3.57 2.09 2.23
N LEU A 88 4.43 2.31 1.23
CA LEU A 88 5.78 2.85 1.40
C LEU A 88 5.79 4.34 1.09
N THR A 89 6.38 5.14 1.96
CA THR A 89 6.46 6.59 1.77
C THR A 89 7.82 7.14 2.19
N HIS A 90 8.25 8.22 1.55
CA HIS A 90 9.35 9.03 2.08
C HIS A 90 8.98 9.62 3.45
N PHE A 91 9.95 9.72 4.35
CA PHE A 91 9.74 10.33 5.67
C PHE A 91 9.27 11.81 5.58
N ASN A 92 9.70 12.53 4.54
CA ASN A 92 9.26 13.91 4.29
C ASN A 92 7.74 14.02 4.12
N VAL A 93 7.11 13.07 3.44
CA VAL A 93 5.66 13.00 3.29
C VAL A 93 4.97 12.79 4.65
N VAL A 94 5.52 11.92 5.51
CA VAL A 94 4.98 11.70 6.87
C VAL A 94 4.99 13.00 7.68
N ARG A 95 6.04 13.82 7.55
CA ARG A 95 6.11 15.16 8.18
C ARG A 95 5.03 16.09 7.64
N LYS A 96 4.85 16.16 6.32
CA LYS A 96 3.82 16.99 5.68
C LYS A 96 2.42 16.57 6.13
N LEU A 97 2.12 15.27 6.13
CA LEU A 97 0.85 14.70 6.58
C LEU A 97 0.56 15.03 8.03
N ARG A 98 1.53 14.81 8.93
CA ARG A 98 1.40 15.15 10.35
C ARG A 98 0.97 16.61 10.56
N ILE A 99 1.61 17.55 9.84
CA ILE A 99 1.29 18.98 9.95
C ILE A 99 -0.11 19.27 9.42
N ALA A 100 -0.54 18.60 8.35
CA ALA A 100 -1.81 18.88 7.69
C ALA A 100 -3.03 18.29 8.41
N PHE A 101 -2.90 17.12 9.07
CA PHE A 101 -4.05 16.42 9.65
C PHE A 101 -4.94 17.27 10.57
N PRO A 102 -4.42 18.14 11.47
CA PRO A 102 -5.26 18.98 12.32
C PRO A 102 -6.11 20.02 11.57
N TYR A 103 -5.76 20.34 10.32
CA TYR A 103 -6.41 21.38 9.51
C TYR A 103 -7.35 20.80 8.44
N MET A 104 -7.51 19.48 8.41
CA MET A 104 -8.28 18.77 7.39
C MET A 104 -9.50 18.13 8.04
N LYS A 105 -10.66 18.25 7.37
CA LYS A 105 -11.87 17.54 7.81
C LYS A 105 -11.65 16.02 7.64
N PRO A 106 -11.74 15.21 8.71
CA PRO A 106 -11.54 13.78 8.61
C PRO A 106 -12.65 13.09 7.81
N ILE A 107 -12.28 12.04 7.08
CA ILE A 107 -13.17 11.07 6.47
C ILE A 107 -12.87 9.74 7.18
N PHE A 108 -13.91 8.98 7.57
CA PHE A 108 -13.73 7.73 8.33
C PHE A 108 -12.92 6.65 7.58
N LEU A 109 -12.88 6.71 6.25
CA LEU A 109 -12.05 5.84 5.42
C LEU A 109 -10.59 6.32 5.48
N ASP A 110 -9.80 5.76 6.39
CA ASP A 110 -8.44 6.21 6.70
C ASP A 110 -7.52 6.24 5.46
N ASP A 111 -7.58 5.22 4.61
CA ASP A 111 -6.75 5.10 3.41
C ASP A 111 -7.10 6.13 2.32
N VAL A 112 -8.41 6.37 2.13
CA VAL A 112 -8.94 7.47 1.32
C VAL A 112 -8.52 8.82 1.91
N TYR A 113 -8.66 9.01 3.22
CA TYR A 113 -8.34 10.27 3.90
C TYR A 113 -6.86 10.61 3.76
N VAL A 114 -5.96 9.69 4.11
CA VAL A 114 -4.51 9.89 4.00
C VAL A 114 -4.11 10.20 2.57
N SER A 115 -4.62 9.44 1.59
CA SER A 115 -4.31 9.65 0.18
C SER A 115 -4.83 10.98 -0.36
N LEU A 116 -6.01 11.42 0.10
CA LEU A 116 -6.58 12.71 -0.27
C LEU A 116 -5.75 13.88 0.30
N VAL A 117 -5.35 13.79 1.57
CA VAL A 117 -4.49 14.81 2.20
C VAL A 117 -3.13 14.86 1.52
N ALA A 118 -2.52 13.70 1.21
CA ALA A 118 -1.26 13.62 0.48
C ALA A 118 -1.34 14.34 -0.88
N GLN A 119 -2.36 14.02 -1.68
CA GLN A 119 -2.55 14.65 -3.00
C GLN A 119 -2.75 16.17 -2.90
N LYS A 120 -3.50 16.66 -1.90
CA LYS A 120 -3.66 18.10 -1.64
C LYS A 120 -2.35 18.81 -1.27
N LEU A 121 -1.38 18.08 -0.72
CA LEU A 121 -0.04 18.57 -0.39
C LEU A 121 0.95 18.44 -1.55
N GLY A 122 0.49 18.07 -2.74
CA GLY A 122 1.32 17.86 -3.93
C GLY A 122 2.12 16.56 -3.90
N VAL A 123 1.75 15.59 -3.06
CA VAL A 123 2.40 14.28 -2.99
C VAL A 123 1.82 13.37 -4.06
N HIS A 124 2.69 12.71 -4.82
CA HIS A 124 2.29 11.73 -5.84
C HIS A 124 2.03 10.37 -5.19
N ILE A 125 0.83 9.82 -5.41
CA ILE A 125 0.51 8.43 -5.04
C ILE A 125 0.65 7.53 -6.29
N LEU A 126 1.56 6.57 -6.20
CA LEU A 126 1.94 5.71 -7.33
C LEU A 126 1.52 4.27 -7.09
N HIS A 127 0.91 3.69 -8.13
CA HIS A 127 0.61 2.26 -8.15
C HIS A 127 1.91 1.46 -8.29
N ASN A 128 2.02 0.36 -7.56
CA ASN A 128 3.07 -0.62 -7.80
C ASN A 128 2.52 -2.05 -7.62
N GLU A 129 2.65 -2.85 -8.66
CA GLU A 129 2.12 -4.22 -8.73
C GLU A 129 2.71 -5.16 -7.68
N ARG A 130 3.86 -4.83 -7.10
CA ARG A 130 4.50 -5.61 -6.03
C ARG A 130 3.81 -5.42 -4.68
N PHE A 131 2.91 -4.45 -4.55
CA PHE A 131 2.04 -4.23 -3.38
C PHE A 131 0.67 -4.84 -3.69
N VAL A 132 0.42 -6.01 -3.13
CA VAL A 132 -0.68 -6.89 -3.55
C VAL A 132 -1.79 -6.85 -2.52
N ASN A 133 -2.99 -6.44 -2.93
CA ASN A 133 -4.16 -6.26 -2.07
C ASN A 133 -5.14 -7.44 -2.10
N SER A 134 -4.65 -8.65 -2.38
CA SER A 134 -5.48 -9.85 -2.55
C SER A 134 -4.76 -11.10 -2.06
N ASP A 135 -5.54 -12.09 -1.62
CA ASP A 135 -5.04 -13.41 -1.24
C ASP A 135 -4.45 -14.13 -2.47
N LEU A 136 -3.13 -14.25 -2.50
CA LEU A 136 -2.43 -14.96 -3.56
C LEU A 136 -1.46 -15.98 -2.96
N ARG A 137 -2.04 -17.05 -2.39
CA ARG A 137 -1.36 -18.28 -1.92
C ARG A 137 -0.44 -18.97 -2.96
N ARG A 138 -0.34 -18.43 -4.18
CA ARG A 138 0.39 -19.02 -5.31
C ARG A 138 1.31 -18.02 -6.03
N MET A 139 1.65 -16.89 -5.42
CA MET A 139 2.60 -15.98 -6.06
C MET A 139 4.05 -16.31 -5.75
N ASN A 140 4.89 -16.00 -6.74
CA ASN A 140 6.33 -16.08 -6.63
C ASN A 140 6.81 -14.94 -5.72
N PHE A 141 7.12 -15.27 -4.46
CA PHE A 141 7.58 -14.32 -3.45
C PHE A 141 8.86 -13.56 -3.86
N ASN A 142 9.59 -14.02 -4.88
CA ASN A 142 10.78 -13.35 -5.39
C ASN A 142 10.49 -11.97 -5.99
N PHE A 143 9.24 -11.70 -6.41
CA PHE A 143 8.89 -10.44 -7.09
C PHE A 143 8.00 -9.51 -6.26
N ILE A 144 7.36 -10.01 -5.21
CA ILE A 144 6.38 -9.23 -4.42
C ILE A 144 7.07 -8.50 -3.26
N ILE A 145 6.51 -7.35 -2.86
CA ILE A 145 6.92 -6.60 -1.67
C ILE A 145 5.99 -6.91 -0.51
N SER A 146 4.68 -6.85 -0.74
CA SER A 146 3.66 -7.14 0.27
C SER A 146 2.47 -7.88 -0.37
N CYS A 147 1.83 -8.74 0.42
CA CYS A 147 0.64 -9.48 0.01
C CYS A 147 -0.32 -9.65 1.19
N HIS A 148 -1.60 -9.42 0.95
CA HIS A 148 -2.68 -9.41 1.95
C HIS A 148 -3.25 -10.81 2.26
N ASN A 149 -4.11 -10.88 3.28
CA ASN A 149 -4.92 -12.04 3.71
C ASN A 149 -4.15 -13.15 4.44
N TYR A 150 -3.12 -12.77 5.18
CA TYR A 150 -2.41 -13.66 6.09
C TYR A 150 -2.95 -13.53 7.52
N ASN A 151 -4.20 -13.95 7.69
CA ASN A 151 -4.98 -13.72 8.93
C ASN A 151 -4.61 -14.65 10.10
N SER A 152 -3.53 -15.42 9.97
CA SER A 152 -3.06 -16.34 11.01
C SER A 152 -1.53 -16.42 11.02
N THR A 153 -0.98 -16.68 12.21
CA THR A 153 0.46 -16.87 12.41
C THR A 153 0.99 -18.05 11.61
N GLU A 154 0.17 -19.10 11.44
CA GLU A 154 0.51 -20.29 10.68
C GLU A 154 0.68 -19.94 9.20
N TYR A 155 -0.25 -19.19 8.61
CA TYR A 155 -0.14 -18.76 7.21
C TYR A 155 1.05 -17.82 6.96
N LEU A 156 1.33 -16.89 7.87
CA LEU A 156 2.53 -16.05 7.79
C LEU A 156 3.81 -16.89 7.85
N TYR A 157 3.85 -17.88 8.74
CA TYR A 157 4.99 -18.77 8.90
C TYR A 157 5.18 -19.66 7.67
N GLU A 158 4.11 -20.22 7.10
CA GLU A 158 4.14 -21.00 5.86
C GLU A 158 4.64 -20.17 4.67
N ALA A 159 4.19 -18.93 4.53
CA ALA A 159 4.69 -18.01 3.50
C ALA A 159 6.18 -17.71 3.69
N TRP A 160 6.61 -17.49 4.93
CA TRP A 160 8.02 -17.28 5.25
C TRP A 160 8.89 -18.49 4.90
N LEU A 161 8.44 -19.70 5.24
CA LEU A 161 9.13 -20.94 4.87
C LEU A 161 9.22 -21.06 3.35
N THR A 162 8.11 -20.85 2.63
CA THR A 162 8.05 -20.91 1.17
C THR A 162 9.02 -19.91 0.53
N PHE A 163 9.08 -18.68 1.05
CA PHE A 163 10.04 -17.67 0.60
C PHE A 163 11.49 -18.07 0.88
N LYS A 164 11.77 -18.69 2.04
CA LYS A 164 13.12 -19.09 2.45
C LYS A 164 13.65 -20.32 1.72
N THR A 165 12.78 -21.24 1.33
CA THR A 165 13.14 -22.45 0.61
C THR A 165 12.76 -22.31 -0.86
N PRO A 166 13.63 -21.74 -1.71
CA PRO A 166 13.34 -21.69 -3.14
C PRO A 166 13.16 -23.10 -3.66
N ASN A 167 11.98 -23.38 -4.24
CA ASN A 167 11.66 -24.66 -4.84
C ASN A 167 12.74 -24.96 -5.91
N PRO A 168 13.42 -26.13 -5.90
CA PRO A 168 14.48 -26.43 -6.86
C PRO A 168 14.04 -26.28 -8.33
N PHE A 169 12.74 -26.36 -8.62
CA PHE A 169 12.17 -26.17 -9.95
C PHE A 169 11.95 -24.69 -10.35
N GLU A 170 11.84 -23.73 -9.42
CA GLU A 170 11.66 -22.31 -9.78
C GLU A 170 12.92 -21.68 -10.38
N ARG A 171 14.11 -22.23 -10.10
CA ARG A 171 15.36 -21.80 -10.74
C ARG A 171 15.34 -21.98 -12.26
N LEU A 172 14.59 -22.96 -12.76
CA LEU A 172 14.44 -23.24 -14.19
C LEU A 172 13.37 -22.36 -14.86
N PHE A 173 12.37 -21.89 -14.12
CA PHE A 173 11.29 -21.06 -14.69
C PHE A 173 11.75 -19.60 -14.90
N ASN A 174 12.51 -19.05 -13.95
CA ASN A 174 13.05 -17.69 -14.04
C ASN A 174 14.16 -17.52 -15.10
N SER A 175 14.73 -18.59 -15.64
CA SER A 175 15.71 -18.53 -16.73
C SER A 175 15.10 -18.57 -18.13
N VAL A 176 13.79 -18.89 -18.27
CA VAL A 176 13.18 -19.20 -19.57
C VAL A 176 12.10 -18.20 -20.00
N ILE A 177 11.37 -17.56 -19.07
CA ILE A 177 10.23 -16.72 -19.45
C ILE A 177 10.37 -15.32 -18.84
N GLY A 178 10.65 -14.34 -19.71
CA GLY A 178 10.66 -12.91 -19.36
C GLY A 178 9.28 -12.45 -18.87
N ASN A 179 9.28 -11.55 -17.88
CA ASN A 179 8.09 -11.01 -17.25
C ASN A 179 7.12 -10.37 -18.27
N PRO A 180 5.84 -10.82 -18.35
CA PRO A 180 4.86 -10.14 -19.18
C PRO A 180 4.45 -8.82 -18.51
N ARG A 181 4.79 -7.69 -19.15
CA ARG A 181 4.21 -6.39 -18.81
C ARG A 181 2.71 -6.42 -19.09
N ARG A 182 1.90 -6.06 -18.11
CA ARG A 182 0.51 -5.66 -18.33
C ARG A 182 0.27 -4.34 -17.61
N ASP A 183 0.43 -3.25 -18.35
CA ASP A 183 0.11 -1.91 -17.88
C ASP A 183 -1.37 -1.84 -17.49
N LEU A 184 -1.65 -1.77 -16.19
CA LEU A 184 -2.96 -1.42 -15.67
C LEU A 184 -2.90 0.01 -15.12
N CYS A 185 -3.78 0.85 -15.66
CA CYS A 185 -3.85 2.31 -15.53
C CYS A 185 -2.91 3.09 -16.47
N SER A 186 -3.34 3.19 -17.74
CA SER A 186 -2.87 4.24 -18.65
C SER A 186 -3.21 5.63 -18.11
N THR A 187 -2.25 6.54 -18.20
CA THR A 187 -2.37 7.96 -17.88
C THR A 187 -3.44 8.64 -18.73
N SER A 188 -4.40 9.28 -18.06
CA SER A 188 -5.20 10.39 -18.58
C SER A 188 -5.13 11.53 -17.59
#